data_AF-A0A935KJI7-F1
#
_entry.id   AF-A0A935KJI7-F1
#
_cell.length_a   1.000
_cell.length_b   1.000
_cell.length_c   1.000
_cell.angle_alpha   90.00
_cell.angle_beta   90.00
_cell.angle_gamma   90.00
#
_symmetry.space_group_name_H-M   'P 1'
#
loop_
_entity.id
_entity.type
_entity.pdbx_description
1 polymer ?
#
loop_
_entity_poly.entity_id
_entity_poly.type
_entity_poly.pdbx_seq_one_letter_code
_entity_poly.pdbx_strand_id
1 'polypeptide(L)' 'MQLMMYIGNDLIEAVPVNDKDLRVPGYLGKFKRYLKQKYEDMLKSAAEPPEFLVCNPEMKPDLPAEHHTEQAA' A
#
# COMPACT_ATOMS: atom_id res chain seq x y z
N MET A 1 -5.31 -5.20 -9.23
CA MET A 1 -4.13 -4.96 -8.35
C MET A 1 -3.99 -3.47 -8.08
N GLN A 2 -3.40 -3.10 -6.95
CA GLN A 2 -3.14 -1.71 -6.57
C GLN A 2 -1.72 -1.56 -6.05
N LEU A 3 -1.06 -0.45 -6.41
CA LEU A 3 0.17 -0.01 -5.78
C LEU A 3 -0.21 0.97 -4.66
N MET A 4 0.04 0.57 -3.43
CA MET A 4 -0.13 1.39 -2.25
C MET A 4 1.20 2.06 -1.89
N MET A 5 1.16 3.34 -1.54
CA MET A 5 2.27 4.08 -0.95
C MET A 5 1.90 4.55 0.45
N TYR A 6 2.79 4.34 1.41
CA TYR A 6 2.67 4.79 2.79
C TYR A 6 3.76 5.82 3.06
N ILE A 7 3.43 6.94 3.70
CA ILE A 7 4.39 7.91 4.23
C ILE A 7 4.22 7.90 5.74
N GLY A 8 5.03 7.07 6.41
CA GLY A 8 4.86 6.80 7.84
C GLY A 8 3.42 6.42 8.17
N ASN A 9 2.84 7.11 9.16
CA ASN A 9 1.45 6.95 9.59
C ASN A 9 0.53 8.07 9.09
N ASP A 10 1.05 9.02 8.32
CA ASP A 10 0.34 10.26 7.97
C ASP A 10 -0.49 10.11 6.70
N LEU A 11 0.00 9.36 5.72
CA LEU A 11 -0.64 9.26 4.41
C LEU A 11 -0.54 7.86 3.81
N ILE A 12 -1.66 7.43 3.22
CA ILE A 12 -1.77 6.25 2.37
C ILE A 12 -2.38 6.66 1.04
N GLU A 13 -1.71 6.35 -0.07
CA GLU A 13 -2.23 6.54 -1.43
C GLU A 13 -2.29 5.20 -2.15
N ALA A 14 -3.41 4.89 -2.80
CA ALA A 14 -3.55 3.68 -3.63
C ALA A 14 -3.76 4.06 -5.10
N VAL A 15 -2.94 3.47 -5.99
CA VAL A 15 -3.04 3.65 -7.44
C VAL A 15 -3.39 2.31 -8.10
N PRO A 16 -4.43 2.24 -8.95
CA PRO A 16 -4.74 1.02 -9.68
C PRO A 16 -3.60 0.65 -10.64
N VAL A 17 -3.22 -0.62 -10.66
CA VAL A 17 -2.18 -1.14 -11.56
C VAL A 17 -2.69 -2.37 -12.29
N ASN A 18 -2.23 -2.54 -13.53
CA ASN A 18 -2.55 -3.69 -14.36
C ASN A 18 -1.67 -4.87 -13.98
N ASP A 19 -2.29 -5.99 -13.61
CA ASP A 19 -1.62 -7.21 -13.21
C ASP A 19 -0.69 -7.77 -14.31
N LYS A 20 -1.14 -7.69 -15.57
CA LYS A 20 -0.37 -8.19 -16.72
C LYS A 20 0.94 -7.44 -16.91
N ASP A 21 0.98 -6.17 -16.52
CA ASP A 21 2.13 -5.29 -16.72
C ASP A 21 3.07 -5.26 -15.51
N LEU A 22 2.73 -5.91 -14.39
CA LEU A 22 3.58 -5.94 -13.19
C LEU A 22 4.96 -6.57 -13.45
N ARG A 23 5.02 -7.52 -14.39
CA ARG A 23 6.27 -8.19 -14.80
C ARG A 23 7.13 -7.34 -15.73
N VAL A 24 6.56 -6.28 -16.31
CA VAL A 24 7.27 -5.41 -17.26
C VAL A 24 8.23 -4.52 -16.47
N PRO A 25 9.55 -4.60 -16.75
CA PRO A 25 10.54 -3.78 -16.09
C PRO A 25 10.21 -2.29 -16.20
N GLY A 26 10.28 -1.58 -15.07
CA GLY A 26 10.03 -0.14 -15.02
C GLY A 26 8.55 0.28 -14.99
N TYR A 27 7.58 -0.62 -15.17
CA TYR A 27 6.15 -0.30 -15.08
C TYR A 27 5.80 0.33 -13.72
N LEU A 28 6.03 -0.41 -12.63
CA LEU A 28 5.84 0.11 -11.26
C LEU A 28 6.73 1.33 -10.96
N GLY A 29 7.92 1.37 -11.55
CA GLY A 29 8.86 2.49 -11.38
C GLY A 29 8.31 3.83 -11.86
N LYS A 30 7.45 3.85 -12.88
CA LYS A 30 6.79 5.08 -13.34
C LYS A 30 5.83 5.62 -12.27
N PHE A 31 4.99 4.74 -11.71
CA PHE A 31 4.05 5.10 -10.65
C PHE A 31 4.77 5.54 -9.37
N LYS A 32 5.81 4.80 -8.93
CA LYS A 32 6.61 5.18 -7.76
C LYS A 32 7.24 6.57 -7.92
N ARG A 33 7.78 6.89 -9.10
CA ARG A 33 8.33 8.23 -9.39
C ARG A 33 7.28 9.31 -9.36
N TYR A 34 6.14 9.08 -10.01
CA TYR A 34 5.01 9.99 -10.01
C TYR A 34 4.52 10.28 -8.58
N LEU A 35 4.35 9.25 -7.75
CA LEU A 35 3.90 9.39 -6.36
C LEU A 35 4.90 10.16 -5.50
N LYS A 36 6.20 9.91 -5.67
CA LYS A 36 7.25 10.67 -4.98
C LYS A 36 7.27 12.14 -5.39
N GLN A 37 7.00 12.45 -6.65
CA GLN A 37 6.89 13.84 -7.11
C GLN A 37 5.60 14.51 -6.60
N LYS A 38 4.46 13.80 -6.64
CA LYS A 38 3.17 14.30 -6.14
C LYS A 38 3.24 14.72 -4.68
N TYR A 39 3.99 13.97 -3.87
CA TYR A 39 4.12 14.18 -2.42
C TYR A 39 5.51 14.65 -2.01
N GLU A 40 6.27 15.27 -2.91
CA GLU A 40 7.67 15.64 -2.67
C GLU A 40 7.85 16.47 -1.40
N ASP A 41 6.98 17.45 -1.17
CA ASP A 41 7.08 18.33 0.01
C ASP A 41 6.80 17.60 1.32
N MET A 42 5.85 16.66 1.32
CA MET A 42 5.58 15.80 2.47
C MET A 42 6.74 14.86 2.75
N LEU A 43 7.37 14.32 1.70
CA LEU A 43 8.53 13.45 1.81
C LEU A 43 9.77 14.17 2.35
N LYS A 44 9.90 15.50 2.13
CA LYS A 44 10.99 16.29 2.73
C LYS A 44 10.85 16.42 4.25
N SER A 45 9.63 16.42 4.77
CA SER A 45 9.34 16.49 6.21
C SER A 45 9.17 15.13 6.88
N ALA A 46 8.99 14.06 6.10
CA ALA A 46 8.76 12.73 6.63
C ALA A 46 10.01 12.21 7.36
N ALA A 47 9.82 11.65 8.56
CA ALA A 47 10.89 11.03 9.32
C ALA A 47 11.38 9.73 8.66
N GLU A 48 10.50 9.06 7.93
CA GLU A 48 10.74 7.76 7.31
C GLU A 48 10.53 7.82 5.79
N PRO A 49 11.28 7.02 5.02
CA PRO A 49 11.07 6.92 3.59
C PRO A 49 9.71 6.30 3.27
N PRO A 50 9.13 6.59 2.09
CA PRO A 50 7.85 6.03 1.72
C PRO A 50 7.96 4.54 1.43
N GLU A 51 7.06 3.76 2.00
CA GLU A 51 6.92 2.34 1.72
C GLU A 51 5.96 2.10 0.56
N PHE A 52 6.20 1.05 -0.22
CA PHE A 52 5.36 0.70 -1.35
C PHE A 52 5.00 -0.78 -1.32
N LEU A 53 3.70 -1.07 -1.37
CA LEU A 53 3.17 -2.42 -1.37
C LEU A 53 2.26 -2.62 -2.58
N VAL A 54 2.32 -3.78 -3.21
CA VAL A 54 1.35 -4.16 -4.24
C VAL A 54 0.33 -5.09 -3.60
N CYS A 55 -0.93 -4.70 -3.63
CA CYS A 55 -2.03 -5.42 -3.00
C CYS A 55 -3.07 -5.86 -4.04
N ASN A 56 -3.70 -7.00 -3.78
CA ASN A 56 -4.96 -7.34 -4.41
C ASN A 56 -6.11 -6.92 -3.47
N PRO A 57 -6.90 -5.88 -3.79
CA PRO A 57 -8.00 -5.45 -2.92
C PRO A 57 -9.11 -6.50 -2.78
N GLU A 58 -9.16 -7.50 -3.67
CA GLU A 58 -10.13 -8.59 -3.60
C GLU A 58 -9.68 -9.75 -2.70
N MET A 59 -8.39 -9.78 -2.30
CA MET A 59 -7.91 -10.75 -1.32
C MET A 59 -8.36 -10.31 0.07
N LYS A 60 -9.34 -11.02 0.63
CA LYS A 60 -9.70 -10.86 2.04
C LYS A 60 -8.55 -11.40 2.89
N PRO A 61 -8.10 -10.67 3.93
CA PRO A 61 -7.17 -11.24 4.89
C PRO A 61 -7.85 -12.43 5.58
N ASP A 62 -7.12 -13.53 5.76
CA ASP A 62 -7.48 -14.59 6.69
C ASP A 62 -7.34 -14.01 8.11
N LEU A 63 -8.38 -13.31 8.56
CA LEU A 63 -8.45 -12.86 9.94
C LEU A 63 -8.53 -14.11 10.82
N PRO A 64 -7.71 -14.23 11.87
CA PRO A 64 -7.88 -15.31 12.83
C PRO A 64 -9.31 -15.24 13.34
N ALA A 65 -10.06 -16.35 13.18
CA ALA A 65 -11.43 -16.45 13.64
C ALA A 65 -11.48 -15.97 15.10
N GLU A 66 -12.29 -14.95 15.37
CA GLU A 66 -12.43 -14.42 16.72
C GLU A 66 -12.82 -15.57 17.64
N HIS A 67 -11.92 -15.96 18.54
CA HIS A 67 -12.28 -16.80 19.66
C HIS A 67 -13.20 -15.98 20.55
N HIS A 68 -14.51 -16.03 20.25
CA HIS A 68 -15.54 -15.74 21.22
C HIS A 68 -15.42 -16.78 22.34
N THR A 69 -14.55 -16.53 23.31
CA THR A 69 -14.67 -17.17 24.61
C THR A 69 -15.84 -16.48 25.30
N GLU A 70 -17.03 -17.01 25.00
CA GLU A 70 -18.26 -16.72 25.71
C GLU A 70 -18.01 -16.90 27.21
N GLN A 71 -18.15 -15.81 27.96
CA GLN A 71 -18.31 -15.86 29.41
C GLN A 71 -19.61 -16.65 29.70
N ALA A 72 -19.47 -17.83 30.31
CA ALA A 72 -20.50 -18.45 31.14
C ALA A 72 -19.81 -18.77 32.47
N ALA A 73 -20.02 -17.94 33.48
CA ALA A 73 -21.02 -18.07 34.54
C ALA A 73 -20.54 -18.96 35.68
#